data_AF-A0A1F5C883-F1
#
_entry.id   AF-A0A1F5C883-F1
#
_cell.length_a   1.000
_cell.length_b   1.000
_cell.length_c   1.000
_cell.angle_alpha   90.00
_cell.angle_beta   90.00
_cell.angle_gamma   90.00
#
_symmetry.space_group_name_H-M   'P 1'
#
loop_
_entity.id
_entity.type
_entity.pdbx_description
1 polymer ?
#
loop_
_entity_poly.entity_id
_entity_poly.type
_entity_poly.pdbx_seq_one_letter_code
_entity_poly.pdbx_strand_id
1 'polypeptide(L)'
;MIFLLAGTFFLFYKHDFSKTSSLGSRFIIWRSSLKILEDNIIFGIGPGTFQEKYLEYQKYFEPYLEKDIPQPHNIFLAFWLQTGIMGIAGFLWLIFAFFKNIWEYKKDKIVLFCATLMIYSLAHGLVDTIYWKNDLAIIFWLIILLSLPQTTKTAQI
;
A
#
# COMPACT_ATOMS: atom_id res chain seq x y z
N MET A 1 12.33 13.53 0.74
CA MET A 1 11.66 12.35 0.14
C MET A 1 10.18 12.59 -0.19
N ILE A 2 9.42 13.30 0.67
CA ILE A 2 8.02 13.71 0.41
C ILE A 2 7.87 14.67 -0.79
N PHE A 3 8.82 15.58 -1.01
CA PHE A 3 8.78 16.54 -2.12
C PHE A 3 9.13 15.95 -3.50
N LEU A 4 9.86 14.84 -3.56
CA LEU A 4 10.22 14.20 -4.83
C LEU A 4 9.06 13.39 -5.42
N LEU A 5 8.17 12.86 -4.57
CA LEU A 5 6.95 12.19 -5.01
C LEU A 5 5.93 13.19 -5.57
N ALA A 6 5.81 14.39 -4.98
CA ALA A 6 4.90 15.42 -5.49
C ALA A 6 5.32 15.95 -6.88
N GLY A 7 6.63 16.12 -7.11
CA GLY A 7 7.17 16.71 -8.35
C GLY A 7 7.11 15.80 -9.57
N THR A 8 7.43 14.50 -9.42
CA THR A 8 7.28 13.53 -10.53
C THR A 8 5.80 13.22 -10.80
N PHE A 9 4.94 13.22 -9.78
CA PHE A 9 3.50 13.01 -9.93
C PHE A 9 2.79 14.20 -10.62
N PHE A 10 3.25 15.43 -10.39
CA PHE A 10 2.73 16.63 -11.06
C PHE A 10 3.07 16.68 -12.56
N LEU A 11 4.24 16.18 -12.98
CA LEU A 11 4.59 16.06 -14.40
C LEU A 11 3.77 14.97 -15.12
N PHE A 12 3.35 13.91 -14.40
CA PHE A 12 2.47 12.86 -14.93
C PHE A 12 0.99 13.25 -14.98
N TYR A 13 0.55 14.23 -14.17
CA TYR A 13 -0.82 14.76 -14.17
C TYR A 13 -1.30 15.24 -15.54
N LYS A 14 -0.36 15.61 -16.43
CA LYS A 14 -0.65 16.24 -17.73
C LYS A 14 -0.70 15.28 -18.91
N HIS A 15 -0.47 13.98 -18.72
CA HIS A 15 -0.40 13.02 -19.82
C HIS A 15 -1.69 12.20 -19.94
N ASP A 16 -2.45 12.40 -21.03
CA ASP A 16 -3.61 11.59 -21.38
C ASP A 16 -3.17 10.19 -21.83
N PHE A 17 -3.03 9.26 -20.88
CA PHE A 17 -2.99 7.83 -21.19
C PHE A 17 -4.33 7.41 -21.78
N SER A 18 -4.32 6.49 -22.76
CA SER A 18 -5.54 5.97 -23.36
C SER A 18 -6.47 5.41 -22.28
N LYS A 19 -7.68 5.99 -22.20
CA LYS A 19 -8.69 5.75 -21.16
C LYS A 19 -9.17 4.29 -21.07
N THR A 20 -8.84 3.47 -22.07
CA THR A 20 -9.18 2.03 -22.15
C THR A 20 -8.04 1.11 -21.70
N SER A 21 -6.88 1.65 -21.35
CA SER A 21 -5.75 0.86 -20.85
C SER A 21 -5.88 0.61 -19.34
N SER A 22 -5.39 -0.55 -18.87
CA SER A 22 -5.40 -0.92 -17.45
C SER A 22 -4.63 0.06 -16.55
N LEU A 23 -3.64 0.76 -17.11
CA LEU A 23 -2.90 1.84 -16.45
C LEU A 23 -3.73 3.13 -16.41
N GLY A 24 -4.39 3.50 -17.51
CA GLY A 24 -5.26 4.68 -17.57
C GLY A 24 -6.38 4.64 -16.52
N SER A 25 -7.03 3.49 -16.34
CA SER A 25 -8.06 3.32 -15.30
C SER A 25 -7.50 3.52 -13.88
N ARG A 26 -6.30 2.97 -13.60
CA ARG A 26 -5.64 3.14 -12.28
C ARG A 26 -5.31 4.60 -11.98
N PHE A 27 -4.89 5.38 -12.98
CA PHE A 27 -4.61 6.80 -12.77
C PHE A 27 -5.84 7.59 -12.34
N ILE A 28 -7.00 7.35 -12.95
CA ILE A 28 -8.24 7.99 -12.53
C ILE A 28 -8.62 7.52 -11.12
N ILE A 29 -8.48 6.22 -10.83
CA ILE A 29 -8.71 5.68 -9.48
C ILE A 29 -7.84 6.39 -8.44
N TRP A 30 -6.55 6.58 -8.72
CA TRP A 30 -5.64 7.27 -7.80
C TRP A 30 -5.98 8.73 -7.63
N ARG A 31 -6.38 9.43 -8.70
CA ARG A 31 -6.84 10.83 -8.61
C ARG A 31 -8.08 10.96 -7.73
N SER A 32 -9.07 10.09 -7.92
CA SER A 32 -10.25 10.06 -7.04
C SER A 32 -9.88 9.70 -5.62
N SER A 33 -8.99 8.73 -5.43
CA SER A 33 -8.51 8.31 -4.10
C SER A 33 -7.80 9.44 -3.36
N LEU A 34 -6.99 10.23 -4.06
CA LEU A 34 -6.33 11.40 -3.51
C LEU A 34 -7.34 12.48 -3.12
N LYS A 35 -8.37 12.69 -3.94
CA LYS A 35 -9.42 13.65 -3.60
C LYS A 35 -10.25 13.22 -2.37
N ILE A 36 -10.58 11.94 -2.27
CA ILE A 36 -11.21 11.37 -1.08
C ILE A 36 -10.28 11.54 0.13
N LEU A 37 -8.98 11.31 -0.05
CA LEU A 37 -7.99 11.44 1.02
C LEU A 37 -7.87 12.88 1.51
N GLU A 38 -7.83 13.87 0.61
CA GLU A 38 -7.81 15.30 0.95
C GLU A 38 -8.97 15.70 1.86
N ASP A 39 -10.14 15.12 1.61
CA ASP A 39 -11.35 15.42 2.38
C ASP A 39 -11.44 14.57 3.68
N ASN A 40 -10.58 13.55 3.85
CA ASN A 40 -10.63 12.57 4.95
C ASN A 40 -9.24 12.20 5.53
N ILE A 41 -8.31 13.16 5.67
CA ILE A 41 -6.89 12.90 5.99
C ILE A 41 -6.69 12.18 7.34
N ILE A 42 -7.42 12.60 8.38
CA ILE A 42 -7.13 12.18 9.77
C ILE A 42 -7.65 10.77 10.03
N PHE A 43 -8.95 10.55 9.80
CA PHE A 43 -9.61 9.27 10.12
C PHE A 43 -9.74 8.34 8.92
N GLY A 44 -9.48 8.83 7.71
CA GLY A 44 -9.85 8.10 6.51
C GLY A 44 -11.37 7.99 6.37
N ILE A 45 -11.79 7.05 5.55
CA ILE A 45 -13.18 6.69 5.27
C ILE A 45 -13.62 5.38 5.93
N GLY A 46 -12.70 4.68 6.62
CA GLY A 46 -12.96 3.40 7.28
C GLY A 46 -12.80 2.17 6.36
N PRO A 47 -12.74 0.96 6.94
CA PRO A 47 -12.56 -0.27 6.17
C PRO A 47 -13.82 -0.62 5.38
N GLY A 48 -13.63 -1.10 4.15
CA GLY A 48 -14.74 -1.58 3.30
C GLY A 48 -15.63 -0.50 2.66
N THR A 49 -15.35 0.79 2.87
CA THR A 49 -16.18 1.90 2.36
C THR A 49 -15.67 2.51 1.05
N PHE A 50 -14.50 2.05 0.56
CA PHE A 50 -13.82 2.67 -0.59
C PHE A 50 -14.69 2.71 -1.85
N GLN A 51 -15.40 1.63 -2.19
CA GLN A 51 -16.24 1.59 -3.39
C GLN A 51 -17.35 2.65 -3.35
N GLU A 52 -18.05 2.76 -2.23
CA GLU A 52 -19.12 3.74 -2.03
C GLU A 52 -18.58 5.17 -2.17
N LYS A 53 -17.47 5.48 -1.48
CA LYS A 53 -16.85 6.80 -1.54
C LYS A 53 -16.26 7.10 -2.90
N TYR A 54 -15.72 6.11 -3.59
CA TYR A 54 -15.24 6.25 -4.95
C TYR A 54 -16.37 6.68 -5.89
N LEU A 55 -17.53 6.01 -5.82
CA LEU A 55 -18.72 6.36 -6.61
C LEU A 55 -19.23 7.78 -6.31
N GLU A 56 -19.26 8.17 -5.03
CA GLU A 56 -19.65 9.53 -4.62
C GLU A 56 -18.74 10.62 -5.23
N TYR A 57 -17.45 10.31 -5.37
CA TYR A 57 -16.41 11.24 -5.84
C TYR A 57 -16.19 11.18 -7.36
N GLN A 58 -16.77 10.22 -8.08
CA GLN A 58 -16.65 10.15 -9.54
C GLN A 58 -17.15 11.41 -10.25
N LYS A 59 -18.08 12.17 -9.64
CA LYS A 59 -18.56 13.46 -10.18
C LYS A 59 -17.46 14.50 -10.42
N TYR A 60 -16.29 14.33 -9.81
CA TYR A 60 -15.14 15.22 -9.97
C TYR A 60 -14.17 14.77 -11.08
N PHE A 61 -14.36 13.57 -11.65
CA PHE A 61 -13.41 12.96 -12.60
C PHE A 61 -14.17 12.32 -13.76
N GLU A 62 -14.18 12.98 -14.92
CA GLU A 62 -14.70 12.41 -16.16
C GLU A 62 -13.62 11.61 -16.92
N PRO A 63 -13.98 10.49 -17.57
CA PRO A 63 -15.31 9.86 -17.63
C PRO A 63 -15.59 8.99 -16.38
N TYR A 64 -16.88 8.80 -16.07
CA TYR A 64 -17.33 7.87 -15.03
C TYR A 64 -16.80 6.46 -15.32
N LEU A 65 -15.78 6.05 -14.56
CA LEU A 65 -15.18 4.73 -14.65
C LEU A 65 -16.09 3.64 -14.05
N GLU A 66 -15.69 2.40 -14.27
CA GLU A 66 -16.25 1.16 -13.73
C GLU A 66 -16.85 1.32 -12.32
N LYS A 67 -18.04 0.76 -12.13
CA LYS A 67 -18.78 0.84 -10.86
C LYS A 67 -18.26 -0.13 -9.79
N ASP A 68 -17.45 -1.11 -10.21
CA ASP A 68 -16.97 -2.21 -9.38
C ASP A 68 -15.48 -2.06 -9.05
N ILE A 69 -15.13 -0.93 -8.42
CA ILE A 69 -13.77 -0.66 -7.96
C ILE A 69 -13.75 -0.72 -6.42
N PRO A 70 -13.46 -1.89 -5.82
CA PRO A 70 -13.51 -2.07 -4.38
C PRO A 70 -12.31 -1.48 -3.63
N GLN A 71 -11.22 -1.13 -4.35
CA GLN A 71 -9.95 -0.74 -3.77
C GLN A 71 -9.21 0.30 -4.62
N PRO A 72 -8.36 1.16 -4.03
CA PRO A 72 -7.62 2.21 -4.74
C PRO A 72 -6.47 1.70 -5.61
N HIS A 73 -6.20 0.40 -5.66
CA HIS A 73 -5.05 -0.20 -6.37
C HIS A 73 -3.69 0.44 -6.03
N ASN A 74 -3.52 0.84 -4.76
CA ASN A 74 -2.24 1.23 -4.18
C ASN A 74 -2.33 0.98 -2.67
N ILE A 75 -1.43 0.15 -2.14
CA ILE A 75 -1.45 -0.30 -0.74
C ILE A 75 -1.35 0.87 0.25
N PHE A 76 -0.57 1.91 -0.06
CA PHE A 76 -0.39 3.07 0.82
C PHE A 76 -1.64 3.93 0.87
N LEU A 77 -2.26 4.19 -0.28
CA LEU A 77 -3.56 4.86 -0.34
C LEU A 77 -4.64 4.04 0.35
N ALA A 78 -4.63 2.71 0.19
CA ALA A 78 -5.58 1.83 0.85
C ALA A 78 -5.45 1.87 2.38
N PHE A 79 -4.23 1.76 2.91
CA PHE A 79 -4.00 1.91 4.36
C PHE A 79 -4.47 3.28 4.84
N TRP A 80 -4.07 4.37 4.20
CA TRP A 80 -4.44 5.70 4.66
C TRP A 80 -5.94 5.94 4.59
N LEU A 81 -6.60 5.62 3.48
CA LEU A 81 -8.03 5.78 3.33
C LEU A 81 -8.81 4.90 4.29
N GLN A 82 -8.41 3.64 4.53
CA GLN A 82 -9.21 2.75 5.38
C GLN A 82 -8.96 2.94 6.88
N THR A 83 -7.77 3.45 7.27
CA THR A 83 -7.35 3.49 8.69
C THR A 83 -6.93 4.86 9.19
N GLY A 84 -6.93 5.87 8.31
CA GLY A 84 -6.50 7.21 8.63
C GLY A 84 -4.99 7.35 8.84
N ILE A 85 -4.58 8.50 9.36
CA ILE A 85 -3.17 8.83 9.57
C ILE A 85 -2.48 7.88 10.57
N MET A 86 -3.22 7.39 11.57
CA MET A 86 -2.67 6.49 12.59
C MET A 86 -2.30 5.14 11.98
N GLY A 87 -3.16 4.55 11.16
CA GLY A 87 -2.87 3.24 10.59
C GLY A 87 -1.82 3.27 9.48
N ILE A 88 -1.77 4.33 8.64
CA ILE A 88 -0.65 4.49 7.70
C ILE A 88 0.68 4.71 8.43
N ALA A 89 0.70 5.48 9.52
CA ALA A 89 1.89 5.66 10.34
C ALA A 89 2.35 4.33 10.96
N GLY A 90 1.42 3.53 11.49
CA GLY A 90 1.70 2.20 12.01
C GLY A 90 2.24 1.24 10.94
N PHE A 91 1.66 1.26 9.74
CA PHE A 91 2.13 0.46 8.60
C PHE A 91 3.55 0.85 8.17
N LEU A 92 3.83 2.15 8.04
CA LEU A 92 5.18 2.63 7.69
C LEU A 92 6.20 2.30 8.78
N TRP A 93 5.82 2.42 10.05
CA TRP A 93 6.68 2.02 11.17
C TRP A 93 6.98 0.52 11.15
N LEU A 94 5.98 -0.32 10.85
CA LEU A 94 6.15 -1.77 10.73
C LEU A 94 7.14 -2.13 9.61
N ILE A 95 7.02 -1.50 8.44
CA ILE A 95 7.97 -1.67 7.33
C ILE A 95 9.37 -1.23 7.73
N PHE A 96 9.49 -0.08 8.40
CA PHE A 96 10.78 0.41 8.88
C PHE A 96 11.42 -0.57 9.88
N ALA A 97 10.66 -1.05 10.86
CA ALA A 97 11.12 -2.02 11.85
C ALA A 97 11.56 -3.33 11.19
N PHE A 98 10.81 -3.81 10.20
CA PHE A 98 11.16 -4.98 9.39
C PHE A 98 12.53 -4.79 8.71
N PHE A 99 12.73 -3.71 7.95
CA PHE A 99 14.01 -3.49 7.26
C PHE A 99 15.18 -3.19 8.20
N LYS A 100 14.92 -2.59 9.37
CA LYS A 100 15.92 -2.48 10.43
C LYS A 100 16.39 -3.86 10.90
N ASN A 101 15.45 -4.78 11.12
CA ASN A 101 15.77 -6.16 11.47
C ASN A 101 16.55 -6.87 10.35
N ILE A 102 16.18 -6.68 9.08
CA ILE A 102 16.97 -7.23 7.95
C ILE A 102 18.43 -6.74 8.00
N TRP A 103 18.66 -5.46 8.31
CA TRP A 103 20.01 -4.89 8.36
C TRP A 103 20.88 -5.54 9.45
N GLU A 104 20.28 -5.82 10.61
CA GLU A 104 20.93 -6.49 11.75
C GLU A 104 21.27 -7.95 11.45
N TYR A 105 20.38 -8.68 10.77
CA TYR A 105 20.48 -10.13 10.52
C TYR A 105 20.78 -10.50 9.06
N LYS A 106 21.36 -9.58 8.27
CA LYS A 106 21.63 -9.74 6.83
C LYS A 106 22.52 -10.92 6.41
N LYS A 107 23.11 -11.66 7.36
CA LYS A 107 23.87 -12.90 7.08
C LYS A 107 22.97 -14.14 7.04
N ASP A 108 21.78 -14.06 7.63
CA ASP A 108 20.81 -15.15 7.64
C ASP A 108 20.08 -15.24 6.29
N LYS A 109 20.11 -16.42 5.67
CA LYS A 109 19.50 -16.66 4.36
C LYS A 109 17.97 -16.56 4.39
N ILE A 110 17.33 -16.96 5.49
CA ILE A 110 15.88 -16.88 5.66
C ILE A 110 15.46 -15.40 5.76
N VAL A 111 16.21 -14.61 6.52
CA VAL A 111 15.98 -13.17 6.65
C VAL A 111 16.12 -12.46 5.31
N LEU A 112 17.18 -12.76 4.54
CA LEU A 112 17.34 -12.20 3.20
C LEU A 112 16.22 -12.62 2.23
N PHE A 113 15.76 -13.87 2.30
CA PHE A 113 14.62 -14.34 1.51
C PHE A 113 13.32 -13.62 1.90
N CYS A 114 13.07 -13.41 3.18
CA CYS A 114 11.94 -12.61 3.64
C CYS A 114 12.03 -11.17 3.12
N ALA A 115 13.23 -10.59 3.07
CA ALA A 115 13.44 -9.25 2.54
C ALA A 115 13.07 -9.15 1.05
N THR A 116 13.45 -10.13 0.21
CA THR A 116 13.09 -10.11 -1.21
C THR A 116 11.59 -10.24 -1.43
N LEU A 117 10.90 -11.10 -0.66
CA LEU A 117 9.45 -11.22 -0.71
C LEU A 117 8.76 -9.94 -0.26
N MET A 118 9.21 -9.31 0.82
CA MET A 118 8.66 -8.03 1.28
C MET A 118 8.86 -6.93 0.24
N ILE A 119 10.04 -6.83 -0.37
CA ILE A 119 10.32 -5.85 -1.44
C ILE A 119 9.37 -6.08 -2.63
N TYR A 120 9.20 -7.33 -3.06
CA TYR A 120 8.27 -7.69 -4.13
C TYR A 120 6.84 -7.27 -3.77
N SER A 121 6.37 -7.60 -2.55
CA SER A 121 5.05 -7.23 -2.06
C SER A 121 4.84 -5.72 -2.05
N LEU A 122 5.81 -4.94 -1.56
CA LEU A 122 5.71 -3.48 -1.54
C LEU A 122 5.74 -2.87 -2.94
N ALA A 123 6.60 -3.38 -3.83
CA ALA A 123 6.67 -2.92 -5.21
C ALA A 123 5.38 -3.21 -5.98
N HIS A 124 4.85 -4.43 -5.86
CA HIS A 124 3.54 -4.78 -6.44
C HIS A 124 2.40 -4.00 -5.78
N GLY A 125 2.53 -3.70 -4.48
CA GLY A 125 1.62 -2.86 -3.71
C GLY A 125 1.49 -1.43 -4.23
N LEU A 126 2.42 -0.94 -5.06
CA LEU A 126 2.28 0.37 -5.69
C LEU A 126 1.18 0.42 -6.75
N VAL A 127 0.84 -0.72 -7.35
CA VAL A 127 -0.13 -0.84 -8.45
C VAL A 127 -1.33 -1.74 -8.12
N ASP A 128 -1.35 -2.32 -6.92
CA ASP A 128 -2.42 -3.16 -6.42
C ASP A 128 -2.54 -3.12 -4.88
N THR A 129 -3.64 -3.61 -4.33
CA THR A 129 -3.90 -3.64 -2.88
C THR A 129 -3.76 -5.05 -2.33
N ILE A 130 -2.61 -5.68 -2.57
CA ILE A 130 -2.37 -7.09 -2.24
C ILE A 130 -2.65 -7.43 -0.77
N TYR A 131 -2.31 -6.56 0.17
CA TYR A 131 -2.49 -6.81 1.61
C TYR A 131 -3.96 -6.96 2.01
N TRP A 132 -4.90 -6.34 1.29
CA TRP A 132 -6.32 -6.33 1.65
C TRP A 132 -7.06 -7.61 1.21
N LYS A 133 -6.35 -8.59 0.65
CA LYS A 133 -6.85 -9.95 0.46
C LYS A 133 -6.37 -10.83 1.62
N ASN A 134 -7.29 -11.53 2.28
CA ASN A 134 -7.00 -12.32 3.49
C ASN A 134 -5.79 -13.26 3.32
N ASP A 135 -5.74 -13.99 2.21
CA ASP A 135 -4.66 -14.96 1.95
C ASP A 135 -3.28 -14.28 1.88
N LEU A 136 -3.22 -13.12 1.22
CA LEU A 136 -1.99 -12.34 1.06
C LEU A 136 -1.62 -11.58 2.34
N ALA A 137 -2.60 -11.19 3.15
CA ALA A 137 -2.36 -10.64 4.49
C ALA A 137 -1.65 -11.66 5.38
N ILE A 138 -2.08 -12.94 5.34
CA ILE A 138 -1.43 -14.03 6.06
C ILE A 138 0.03 -14.17 5.62
N ILE A 139 0.29 -14.17 4.30
CA ILE A 139 1.66 -14.24 3.77
C ILE A 139 2.51 -13.06 4.26
N PHE A 140 1.97 -11.83 4.26
CA PHE A 140 2.66 -10.65 4.79
C PHE A 140 3.08 -10.83 6.25
N TRP A 141 2.18 -11.31 7.10
CA TRP A 141 2.48 -11.56 8.51
C TRP A 141 3.46 -12.73 8.73
N LEU A 142 3.39 -13.78 7.90
CA LEU A 142 4.36 -14.87 7.92
C LEU A 142 5.77 -14.40 7.54
N ILE A 143 5.90 -13.52 6.54
CA ILE A 143 7.19 -12.92 6.16
C ILE A 143 7.79 -12.15 7.35
N ILE A 144 6.97 -11.37 8.06
CA ILE A 144 7.41 -10.66 9.27
C ILE A 144 7.85 -11.65 10.34
N LEU A 145 7.01 -12.62 10.68
CA LEU A 145 7.28 -13.61 11.72
C LEU A 145 8.58 -14.38 11.47
N LEU A 146 8.78 -14.87 10.24
CA LEU A 146 9.96 -15.64 9.85
C LEU A 146 11.24 -14.81 9.80
N SER A 147 11.12 -13.49 9.64
CA SER A 147 12.27 -12.59 9.68
C SER A 147 12.75 -12.33 11.11
N LEU A 148 11.94 -12.60 12.13
CA LEU A 148 12.30 -12.29 13.52
C LEU A 148 13.50 -13.13 14.00
N PRO A 149 14.34 -12.57 14.90
CA PRO A 149 15.46 -13.30 15.46
C PRO A 149 14.97 -14.53 16.21
N GLN A 150 15.46 -15.71 15.83
CA GLN A 150 15.17 -16.92 16.58
C GLN A 150 15.99 -16.90 17.87
N THR A 151 15.32 -16.82 19.02
CA THR A 151 16.00 -17.01 20.31
C THR A 151 16.36 -18.49 20.43
N THR A 152 17.55 -18.87 19.99
CA THR A 152 18.12 -20.15 20.38
C THR A 152 18.41 -20.07 21.88
N LYS A 153 17.47 -20.56 22.70
CA LYS A 153 17.81 -21.00 24.05
C LYS A 153 18.77 -22.17 23.88
N THR A 154 20.07 -21.91 23.89
CA THR A 154 21.06 -22.97 24.08
C THR A 154 20.74 -23.58 25.44
N ALA A 155 20.07 -24.74 25.43
CA ALA A 155 19.93 -25.55 26.61
C ALA A 155 21.34 -25.93 27.05
N GLN A 156 21.84 -25.27 28.09
CA GLN A 156 23.00 -25.73 28.82
C GLN A 156 22.55 -26.97 29.60
N ILE A 157 22.85 -28.15 29.05
CA ILE A 157 22.86 -29.42 29.77
C ILE A 157 24.28 -29.96 29.66
#